data_AF-A0A7X8VLC0-F1
#
_entry.id   AF-A0A7X8VLC0-F1
#
_cell.length_a   1.000
_cell.length_b   1.000
_cell.length_c   1.000
_cell.angle_alpha   90.00
_cell.angle_beta   90.00
_cell.angle_gamma   90.00
#
_symmetry.space_group_name_H-M   'P 1'
#
loop_
_entity.id
_entity.type
_entity.pdbx_description
1 polymer ?
#
loop_
_entity_poly.entity_id
_entity_poly.type
_entity_poly.pdbx_seq_one_letter_code
_entity_poly.pdbx_strand_id
1 'polypeptide(L)'
;MGQTRIIAGEARGRKLQVPPEGTRPTSDRAREGLFSSLQVRFGFEGQVVLDLFAGSGALGLEAASRGAEEVTLVENNPRAVEIIRENMTVVKHPRVQVAEMKASTYLASAPDQHFTMVLADPPYELADESIVEMLHALTPKLV
;
A
#
# COMPACT_ATOMS: atom_id res chain seq x y z
N MET A 1 14.02 4.53 -16.63
CA MET A 1 12.70 4.17 -16.05
C MET A 1 12.91 2.93 -15.19
N GLY A 2 13.01 3.10 -13.87
CA GLY A 2 13.15 1.94 -12.96
C GLY A 2 11.87 1.13 -13.00
N GLN A 3 11.89 -0.07 -13.57
CA GLN A 3 10.71 -0.93 -13.62
C GLN A 3 10.64 -1.73 -12.33
N THR A 4 9.74 -1.36 -11.41
CA THR A 4 9.35 -2.22 -10.29
C THR A 4 8.34 -3.27 -10.81
N ARG A 5 8.35 -4.47 -10.22
CA ARG A 5 7.45 -5.58 -10.58
C ARG A 5 6.84 -6.18 -9.32
N ILE A 6 5.70 -6.85 -9.51
CA ILE A 6 5.13 -7.74 -8.48
C ILE A 6 6.09 -8.94 -8.29
N ILE A 7 6.43 -9.24 -7.06
CA ILE A 7 7.49 -10.18 -6.68
C ILE A 7 6.92 -11.60 -6.54
N ALA A 8 5.76 -11.77 -5.91
CA ALA A 8 5.13 -13.06 -5.70
C ALA A 8 3.60 -13.01 -5.83
N GLY A 9 2.97 -14.20 -5.73
CA GLY A 9 1.52 -14.34 -5.82
C GLY A 9 0.97 -14.40 -7.25
N GLU A 10 -0.32 -14.19 -7.42
CA GLU A 10 -1.06 -14.38 -8.68
C GLU A 10 -0.62 -13.44 -9.82
N ALA A 11 -0.16 -12.23 -9.45
CA ALA A 11 0.33 -11.23 -10.40
C ALA A 11 1.86 -11.22 -10.53
N ARG A 12 2.57 -12.24 -10.02
CA ARG A 12 4.03 -12.34 -10.06
C ARG A 12 4.63 -12.00 -11.43
N GLY A 13 5.66 -11.15 -11.43
CA GLY A 13 6.43 -10.75 -12.61
C GLY A 13 5.79 -9.65 -13.45
N ARG A 14 4.53 -9.30 -13.21
CA ARG A 14 3.85 -8.19 -13.89
C ARG A 14 4.52 -6.87 -13.53
N LYS A 15 4.66 -5.99 -14.53
CA LYS A 15 5.33 -4.69 -14.39
C LYS A 15 4.38 -3.68 -13.78
N LEU A 16 4.89 -2.87 -12.87
CA LEU A 16 4.20 -1.70 -12.36
C LEU A 16 4.86 -0.45 -12.91
N GLN A 17 4.03 0.55 -13.21
CA GLN A 17 4.47 1.90 -13.47
C GLN A 17 4.86 2.57 -12.15
N VAL A 18 5.88 3.42 -12.20
CA VAL A 18 6.34 4.22 -11.06
C VAL A 18 6.62 5.65 -11.52
N PRO A 19 6.43 6.67 -10.66
CA PRO A 19 6.76 8.05 -11.01
C PRO A 19 8.23 8.23 -11.40
N PRO A 20 8.55 9.14 -12.34
CA PRO A 20 9.90 9.33 -12.86
C PRO A 20 10.92 9.99 -11.90
N GLU A 21 10.50 10.64 -10.80
CA GLU A 21 11.40 11.37 -9.89
C GLU A 21 11.03 11.25 -8.40
N GLY A 22 12.05 11.40 -7.53
CA GLY A 22 11.89 11.91 -6.16
C GLY A 22 12.00 10.91 -5.01
N THR A 23 11.57 9.67 -5.21
CA THR A 23 11.62 8.66 -4.15
C THR A 23 12.71 7.65 -4.48
N ARG A 24 13.73 7.50 -3.61
CA ARG A 24 14.55 6.28 -3.67
C ARG A 24 13.55 5.13 -3.63
N PRO A 25 13.45 4.29 -4.66
CA PRO A 25 12.53 3.18 -4.60
C PRO A 25 12.91 2.40 -3.36
N THR A 26 11.95 2.09 -2.50
CA THR A 26 12.07 0.92 -1.63
C THR A 26 12.49 -0.20 -2.57
N SER A 27 13.79 -0.51 -2.54
CA SER A 27 14.39 -1.32 -3.61
C SER A 27 13.59 -2.61 -3.73
N ASP A 28 13.52 -3.19 -4.92
CA ASP A 28 12.79 -4.45 -5.09
C ASP A 28 13.22 -5.49 -4.03
N ARG A 29 14.49 -5.44 -3.59
CA ARG A 29 15.04 -6.22 -2.47
C ARG A 29 14.50 -5.85 -1.08
N ALA A 30 14.32 -4.57 -0.77
CA ALA A 30 13.72 -4.13 0.48
C ALA A 30 12.24 -4.52 0.55
N ARG A 31 11.50 -4.34 -0.55
CA ARG A 31 10.11 -4.80 -0.67
C ARG A 31 10.05 -6.33 -0.56
N GLU A 32 10.93 -7.05 -1.24
CA GLU A 32 11.01 -8.51 -1.14
C GLU A 32 11.28 -8.99 0.29
N GLY A 33 12.22 -8.37 0.99
CA GLY A 33 12.55 -8.69 2.39
C GLY A 33 11.39 -8.42 3.35
N LEU A 34 10.73 -7.26 3.20
CA LEU A 34 9.53 -6.91 3.96
C LEU A 34 8.42 -7.95 3.75
N PHE A 35 8.04 -8.22 2.51
CA PHE A 35 6.94 -9.13 2.20
C PHE A 35 7.26 -10.58 2.53
N SER A 36 8.52 -11.00 2.42
CA SER A 36 8.95 -12.33 2.89
C SER A 36 8.76 -12.47 4.39
N SER A 37 9.10 -11.42 5.16
CA SER A 37 8.93 -11.41 6.62
C SER A 37 7.46 -11.41 7.02
N LEU A 38 6.63 -10.59 6.36
CA LEU A 38 5.18 -10.53 6.60
C LEU A 38 4.49 -11.85 6.23
N GLN A 39 4.86 -12.45 5.09
CA GLN A 39 4.31 -13.73 4.65
C GLN A 39 4.53 -14.84 5.67
N VAL A 40 5.75 -14.95 6.23
CA VAL A 40 6.09 -15.99 7.20
C VAL A 40 5.35 -15.79 8.53
N ARG A 41 5.18 -14.54 8.96
CA ARG A 41 4.64 -14.23 10.29
C ARG A 41 3.12 -14.16 10.34
N PHE A 42 2.49 -13.63 9.29
CA PHE A 42 1.06 -13.30 9.29
C PHE A 42 0.30 -13.95 8.12
N GLY A 43 0.99 -14.29 7.02
CA GLY A 43 0.32 -14.63 5.78
C GLY A 43 -0.44 -13.44 5.18
N PHE A 44 -1.05 -13.67 4.00
CA PHE A 44 -1.88 -12.65 3.33
C PHE A 44 -3.31 -13.14 3.06
N GLU A 45 -3.55 -14.44 3.03
CA GLU A 45 -4.91 -14.98 2.88
C GLU A 45 -5.83 -14.48 4.01
N GLY A 46 -6.98 -13.92 3.64
CA GLY A 46 -7.95 -13.34 4.57
C GLY A 46 -7.57 -11.98 5.17
N GLN A 47 -6.43 -11.39 4.78
CA GLN A 47 -6.01 -10.08 5.30
C GLN A 47 -6.78 -8.94 4.63
N VAL A 48 -7.25 -7.97 5.42
CA VAL A 48 -7.82 -6.70 4.96
C VAL A 48 -6.77 -5.61 5.15
N VAL A 49 -6.19 -5.14 4.05
CA VAL A 49 -4.96 -4.33 4.05
C VAL A 49 -5.26 -2.86 3.73
N LEU A 50 -4.72 -1.97 4.54
CA LEU A 50 -4.66 -0.53 4.25
C LEU A 50 -3.23 -0.14 3.84
N ASP A 51 -3.06 0.51 2.69
CA ASP A 51 -1.79 1.07 2.23
C ASP A 51 -1.88 2.60 2.24
N LEU A 52 -1.23 3.25 3.22
CA LEU A 52 -1.19 4.69 3.37
C LEU A 52 0.03 5.28 2.65
N PHE A 53 -0.17 6.43 1.99
CA PHE A 53 0.85 7.05 1.15
C PHE A 53 1.27 6.11 0.02
N ALA A 54 0.27 5.52 -0.64
CA ALA A 54 0.46 4.36 -1.50
C ALA A 54 1.42 4.63 -2.68
N GLY A 55 1.60 5.88 -3.10
CA GLY A 55 2.51 6.25 -4.18
C GLY A 55 2.12 5.55 -5.47
N SER A 56 2.96 4.62 -5.96
CA SER A 56 2.60 3.81 -7.14
C SER A 56 1.66 2.63 -6.85
N GLY A 57 1.28 2.42 -5.59
CA GLY A 57 0.51 1.29 -5.08
C GLY A 57 1.33 0.00 -4.92
N ALA A 58 2.66 0.07 -4.99
CA ALA A 58 3.50 -1.14 -5.09
C ALA A 58 3.39 -2.07 -3.87
N LEU A 59 3.18 -1.53 -2.67
CA LEU A 59 3.03 -2.33 -1.45
C LEU A 59 1.66 -3.01 -1.40
N GLY A 60 0.57 -2.24 -1.44
CA GLY A 60 -0.78 -2.81 -1.38
C GLY A 60 -1.08 -3.76 -2.55
N LEU A 61 -0.57 -3.49 -3.75
CA LEU A 61 -0.74 -4.39 -4.89
C LEU A 61 0.08 -5.69 -4.76
N GLU A 62 1.22 -5.66 -4.08
CA GLU A 62 1.96 -6.88 -3.72
C GLU A 62 1.19 -7.71 -2.69
N ALA A 63 0.55 -7.06 -1.71
CA ALA A 63 -0.32 -7.73 -0.75
C ALA A 63 -1.52 -8.39 -1.45
N ALA A 64 -2.19 -7.67 -2.36
CA ALA A 64 -3.28 -8.21 -3.18
C ALA A 64 -2.83 -9.44 -3.99
N SER A 65 -1.67 -9.35 -4.65
CA SER A 65 -1.11 -10.47 -5.42
C SER A 65 -0.89 -11.72 -4.55
N ARG A 66 -0.51 -11.55 -3.27
CA ARG A 66 -0.24 -12.62 -2.31
C ARG A 66 -1.49 -13.21 -1.64
N GLY A 67 -2.67 -12.73 -1.99
CA GLY A 67 -3.95 -13.26 -1.50
C GLY A 67 -4.63 -12.42 -0.43
N ALA A 68 -4.23 -11.16 -0.23
CA ALA A 68 -5.00 -10.24 0.60
C ALA A 68 -6.45 -10.18 0.12
N GLU A 69 -7.38 -10.29 1.07
CA GLU A 69 -8.80 -10.37 0.80
C GLU A 69 -9.31 -9.07 0.18
N GLU A 70 -8.90 -7.94 0.78
CA GLU A 70 -9.24 -6.59 0.37
C GLU A 70 -8.00 -5.70 0.56
N VAL A 71 -7.83 -4.73 -0.35
CA VAL A 71 -6.78 -3.71 -0.24
C VAL A 71 -7.35 -2.33 -0.52
N THR A 72 -7.20 -1.42 0.44
CA THR A 72 -7.46 0.01 0.21
C THR A 72 -6.15 0.78 0.10
N LEU A 73 -5.95 1.44 -1.03
CA LEU A 73 -4.80 2.32 -1.31
C LEU A 73 -5.21 3.77 -1.06
N VAL A 74 -4.49 4.50 -0.21
CA VAL A 74 -4.75 5.92 0.08
C VAL A 74 -3.61 6.78 -0.43
N GLU A 75 -3.93 7.69 -1.33
CA GLU A 75 -2.95 8.57 -1.98
C GLU A 75 -3.60 9.93 -2.29
N ASN A 76 -2.88 11.03 -2.08
CA ASN A 76 -3.41 12.38 -2.25
C ASN A 76 -2.83 13.12 -3.48
N ASN A 77 -1.78 12.58 -4.11
CA ASN A 77 -1.22 13.12 -5.34
C ASN A 77 -1.98 12.56 -6.56
N PRO A 78 -2.70 13.39 -7.33
CA PRO A 78 -3.50 12.91 -8.47
C PRO A 78 -2.69 12.14 -9.51
N ARG A 79 -1.42 12.52 -9.76
CA ARG A 79 -0.55 11.80 -10.70
C ARG A 79 -0.19 10.39 -10.21
N ALA A 80 0.00 10.23 -8.89
CA ALA A 80 0.26 8.93 -8.28
C ALA A 80 -1.01 8.06 -8.31
N VAL A 81 -2.18 8.66 -8.08
CA VAL A 81 -3.48 7.97 -8.22
C VAL A 81 -3.72 7.47 -9.63
N GLU A 82 -3.39 8.24 -10.68
CA GLU A 82 -3.45 7.78 -12.07
C GLU A 82 -2.59 6.53 -12.27
N ILE A 83 -1.35 6.54 -11.76
CA ILE A 83 -0.43 5.39 -11.80
C ILE A 83 -1.01 4.19 -11.04
N ILE A 84 -1.59 4.40 -9.85
CA ILE A 84 -2.26 3.34 -9.09
C ILE A 84 -3.38 2.71 -9.92
N ARG A 85 -4.25 3.52 -10.53
CA ARG A 85 -5.35 3.04 -11.36
C ARG A 85 -4.85 2.19 -12.53
N GLU A 86 -3.78 2.62 -13.21
CA GLU A 86 -3.13 1.81 -14.26
C GLU A 86 -2.60 0.48 -13.72
N ASN A 87 -1.89 0.52 -12.60
CA ASN A 87 -1.30 -0.67 -11.97
C ASN A 87 -2.36 -1.66 -11.45
N MET A 88 -3.51 -1.18 -10.98
CA MET A 88 -4.65 -2.02 -10.63
C MET A 88 -5.16 -2.83 -11.83
N THR A 89 -5.15 -2.26 -13.05
CA THR A 89 -5.51 -3.01 -14.27
C THR A 89 -4.53 -4.11 -14.62
N VAL A 90 -3.29 -3.99 -14.14
CA VAL A 90 -2.24 -5.00 -14.33
C VAL A 90 -2.41 -6.13 -13.33
N VAL A 91 -2.72 -5.86 -12.06
CA VAL A 91 -2.89 -6.89 -11.02
C VAL A 91 -4.24 -7.59 -11.13
N LYS A 92 -5.31 -6.84 -11.45
CA LYS A 92 -6.69 -7.33 -11.66
C LYS A 92 -7.33 -8.01 -10.44
N HIS A 93 -6.96 -7.59 -9.24
CA HIS A 93 -7.60 -8.08 -8.03
C HIS A 93 -8.91 -7.32 -7.78
N PRO A 94 -10.06 -8.00 -7.62
CA PRO A 94 -11.39 -7.39 -7.67
C PRO A 94 -11.72 -6.51 -6.47
N ARG A 95 -11.03 -6.70 -5.34
CA ARG A 95 -11.22 -5.95 -4.09
C ARG A 95 -10.04 -5.04 -3.76
N VAL A 96 -9.45 -4.44 -4.79
CA VAL A 96 -8.51 -3.33 -4.61
C VAL A 96 -9.22 -2.04 -4.96
N GLN A 97 -9.16 -1.06 -4.07
CA GLN A 97 -9.71 0.27 -4.29
C GLN A 97 -8.69 1.36 -3.99
N VAL A 98 -8.88 2.54 -4.59
CA VAL A 98 -8.05 3.72 -4.33
C VAL A 98 -8.90 4.87 -3.80
N ALA A 99 -8.50 5.43 -2.67
CA ALA A 99 -9.07 6.63 -2.07
C ALA A 99 -8.14 7.82 -2.36
N GLU A 100 -8.60 8.72 -3.23
CA GLU A 100 -7.87 9.93 -3.62
C GLU A 100 -8.06 11.03 -2.55
N MET A 101 -7.32 10.92 -1.45
CA MET A 101 -7.35 11.86 -0.32
C MET A 101 -6.13 11.71 0.59
N LYS A 102 -5.95 12.67 1.51
CA LYS A 102 -4.90 12.59 2.53
C LYS A 102 -5.15 11.41 3.48
N ALA A 103 -4.07 10.76 3.92
CA ALA A 103 -4.12 9.68 4.91
C ALA A 103 -4.88 10.09 6.19
N SER A 104 -4.61 11.28 6.72
CA SER A 104 -5.31 11.80 7.91
C SER A 104 -6.82 11.96 7.69
N THR A 105 -7.23 12.43 6.51
CA THR A 105 -8.65 12.57 6.15
C THR A 105 -9.32 11.20 6.02
N TYR A 106 -8.66 10.23 5.39
CA TYR A 106 -9.18 8.88 5.26
C TYR A 106 -9.38 8.22 6.64
N LEU A 107 -8.35 8.28 7.49
CA LEU A 107 -8.39 7.68 8.83
C LEU A 107 -9.49 8.27 9.72
N ALA A 108 -9.83 9.55 9.57
CA ALA A 108 -10.92 10.17 10.31
C ALA A 108 -12.31 9.56 9.97
N SER A 109 -12.50 9.03 8.77
CA SER A 109 -13.75 8.41 8.31
C SER A 109 -13.69 6.89 8.15
N ALA A 110 -12.51 6.28 8.29
CA ALA A 110 -12.33 4.85 8.12
C ALA A 110 -13.11 4.06 9.18
N PRO A 111 -13.65 2.86 8.84
CA PRO A 111 -14.33 2.02 9.82
C PRO A 111 -13.38 1.55 10.92
N ASP A 112 -13.91 1.47 12.15
CA ASP A 112 -13.19 0.87 13.28
C ASP A 112 -13.13 -0.65 13.12
N GLN A 113 -12.07 -1.28 13.65
CA GLN A 113 -11.88 -2.74 13.67
C GLN A 113 -12.14 -3.39 12.31
N HIS A 114 -11.50 -2.87 11.26
CA HIS A 114 -11.71 -3.35 9.90
C HIS A 114 -10.43 -3.88 9.25
N PHE A 115 -9.30 -3.21 9.46
CA PHE A 115 -8.04 -3.60 8.85
C PHE A 115 -7.30 -4.59 9.73
N THR A 116 -6.75 -5.63 9.14
CA THR A 116 -5.90 -6.60 9.85
C THR A 116 -4.42 -6.30 9.64
N MET A 117 -4.09 -5.47 8.64
CA MET A 117 -2.73 -5.04 8.34
C MET A 117 -2.72 -3.62 7.76
N VAL A 118 -1.77 -2.80 8.21
CA VAL A 118 -1.52 -1.46 7.66
C VAL A 118 -0.08 -1.40 7.16
N LEU A 119 0.09 -0.97 5.92
CA LEU A 119 1.36 -0.62 5.30
C LEU A 119 1.40 0.92 5.17
N ALA A 120 2.52 1.53 5.51
CA ALA A 120 2.69 2.97 5.40
C ALA A 120 4.15 3.32 5.09
N ASP A 121 4.35 4.12 4.04
CA ASP A 121 5.66 4.68 3.65
C ASP A 121 5.54 6.22 3.57
N PRO A 122 5.40 6.91 4.73
CA PRO A 122 5.20 8.35 4.75
C PRO A 122 6.42 9.11 4.18
N PRO A 123 6.22 10.31 3.63
CA PRO A 123 7.34 11.13 3.15
C PRO A 123 8.25 11.54 4.31
N TYR A 124 9.57 11.59 4.06
CA TYR A 124 10.59 11.98 5.07
C TYR A 124 10.38 13.37 5.69
N GLU A 125 9.63 14.23 5.01
CA GLU A 125 9.32 15.59 5.47
C GLU A 125 8.21 15.61 6.54
N LEU A 126 7.54 14.48 6.76
CA LEU A 126 6.49 14.36 7.77
C LEU A 126 7.11 14.41 9.17
N ALA A 127 6.65 15.34 10.00
CA ALA A 127 7.15 15.50 11.37
C ALA A 127 6.81 14.29 12.26
N ASP A 128 7.66 14.01 13.24
CA ASP A 128 7.49 12.89 14.19
C ASP A 128 6.14 12.97 14.91
N GLU A 129 5.69 14.18 15.27
CA GLU A 129 4.39 14.38 15.91
C GLU A 129 3.23 13.93 15.00
N SER A 130 3.32 14.20 13.70
CA SER A 130 2.31 13.76 12.73
C SER A 130 2.30 12.25 12.54
N ILE A 131 3.46 11.59 12.67
CA ILE A 131 3.54 10.13 12.68
C ILE A 131 2.84 9.56 13.91
N VAL A 132 3.08 10.13 15.09
CA VAL A 132 2.44 9.69 16.34
C VAL A 132 0.93 9.87 16.27
N GLU A 133 0.45 11.02 15.79
CA GLU A 133 -0.98 11.28 15.58
C GLU A 133 -1.61 10.25 14.62
N MET A 134 -0.91 9.92 13.53
CA MET A 134 -1.35 8.88 12.60
C MET A 134 -1.45 7.51 13.26
N LEU A 135 -0.46 7.11 14.06
CA LEU A 135 -0.48 5.82 14.79
C LEU A 135 -1.63 5.76 15.80
N HIS A 136 -1.92 6.87 16.49
CA HIS A 136 -3.07 6.96 17.38
C HIS A 136 -4.38 6.83 16.62
N ALA A 137 -4.51 7.49 15.46
CA ALA A 137 -5.69 7.40 14.61
C ALA A 137 -5.89 6.01 13.97
N LEU A 138 -4.80 5.27 13.75
CA LEU A 138 -4.80 3.92 13.19
C LEU A 138 -5.25 2.84 14.18
N THR A 139 -4.88 3.00 15.46
CA THR A 139 -5.13 1.99 16.50
C THR A 139 -6.59 1.51 16.55
N PRO A 140 -7.63 2.38 16.56
CA PRO A 140 -9.03 1.91 16.57
C PRO A 140 -9.48 1.26 15.25
N LYS A 141 -8.73 1.43 14.16
CA LYS A 141 -9.07 0.89 12.83
C LYS A 141 -8.59 -0.54 12.64
N LEU A 142 -7.67 -1.00 13.48
CA LEU A 142 -7.12 -2.35 13.47
C LEU A 142 -8.03 -3.33 14.24
N VAL A 143 -8.10 -4.57 13.76
CA VAL A 143 -8.71 -5.73 14.46
C VAL A 143 -7.73 -6.34 15.45
#